data_AF-A0A2D9T269-F1
#
_entry.id   AF-A0A2D9T269-F1
#
_cell.length_a   1.000
_cell.length_b   1.000
_cell.length_c   1.000
_cell.angle_alpha   90.00
_cell.angle_beta   90.00
_cell.angle_gamma   90.00
#
_symmetry.space_group_name_H-M   'P 1'
#
loop_
_entity.id
_entity.type
_entity.pdbx_description
1 polymer ?
#
loop_
_entity_poly.entity_id
_entity_poly.type
_entity_poly.pdbx_seq_one_letter_code
_entity_poly.pdbx_strand_id
1 'polypeptide(L)' 'MRTQSVGRTQLLHEIARRRLRRLDVAQATGVSAAVVSLWCTGLRRPNRENAAALEVFLGIPPRAWSMGVKPDEEAAA' A
#
# COMPACT_ATOMS: atom_id res chain seq x y z
N MET A 1 13.50 -1.49 -15.15
CA MET A 1 12.96 -0.50 -14.20
C MET A 1 12.09 -1.23 -13.20
N ARG A 2 12.38 -1.18 -11.88
CA ARG A 2 11.48 -1.72 -10.86
C ARG A 2 10.30 -0.75 -10.73
N THR A 3 9.16 -1.08 -11.32
CA THR A 3 7.93 -0.30 -11.17
C THR A 3 7.61 -0.27 -9.67
N GLN A 4 7.58 0.93 -9.06
CA GLN A 4 7.24 1.12 -7.65
C GLN A 4 5.74 1.37 -7.55
N SER A 5 5.01 0.69 -6.65
CA SER A 5 3.56 0.89 -6.55
C SER A 5 3.25 2.32 -6.08
N VAL A 6 2.26 2.95 -6.69
CA VAL A 6 1.80 4.31 -6.33
C VAL A 6 1.46 4.38 -4.83
N GLY A 7 0.82 3.33 -4.30
CA GLY A 7 0.44 3.21 -2.90
C GLY A 7 1.64 3.17 -1.95
N ARG A 8 2.77 2.54 -2.33
CA ARG A 8 3.99 2.58 -1.51
C ARG A 8 4.56 3.99 -1.44
N THR A 9 4.62 4.68 -2.57
CA THR A 9 5.11 6.06 -2.62
C THR A 9 4.24 6.98 -1.76
N GLN A 10 2.92 6.85 -1.86
CA GLN A 10 1.98 7.60 -1.03
C GLN A 10 2.13 7.27 0.46
N LEU A 11 2.29 5.98 0.82
CA LEU A 11 2.50 5.57 2.20
C LEU A 11 3.75 6.22 2.81
N LEU A 12 4.88 6.16 2.09
CA LEU A 12 6.13 6.79 2.54
C LEU A 12 5.98 8.31 2.66
N HIS A 13 5.29 8.94 1.71
CA HIS A 13 5.02 10.37 1.75
C HIS A 13 4.16 10.76 2.96
N GLU A 14 3.05 10.08 3.22
CA GLU A 14 2.15 10.39 4.33
C GLU A 14 2.81 10.14 5.70
N ILE A 15 3.61 9.07 5.83
CA ILE A 15 4.39 8.81 7.05
C ILE A 15 5.33 9.99 7.34
N ALA A 16 6.07 10.47 6.34
CA ALA A 16 6.97 11.60 6.50
C ALA A 16 6.23 12.91 6.76
N ARG A 17 5.19 13.21 5.97
CA ARG A 17 4.39 14.43 6.05
C ARG A 17 3.73 14.60 7.41
N ARG A 18 3.15 13.52 7.95
CA ARG A 18 2.42 13.53 9.24
C ARG A 18 3.31 13.20 10.44
N ARG A 19 4.61 13.02 10.24
CA ARG A 19 5.59 12.58 11.27
C ARG A 19 5.15 11.31 12.01
N LEU A 20 4.50 10.40 11.30
CA LEU A 20 4.04 9.13 11.85
C LEU A 20 5.20 8.15 11.96
N ARG A 21 5.10 7.25 12.93
CA ARG A 21 5.93 6.05 13.01
C ARG A 21 5.22 4.90 12.31
N ARG A 22 5.99 3.89 11.91
CA ARG A 22 5.41 2.64 11.37
C ARG A 22 4.48 1.95 12.38
N LEU A 23 4.71 2.16 13.68
CA LEU A 23 3.85 1.65 14.75
C LEU A 23 2.45 2.30 14.73
N ASP A 24 2.36 3.60 14.43
CA ASP A 24 1.07 4.31 14.40
C ASP A 24 0.20 3.78 13.25
N VAL A 25 0.82 3.56 12.08
CA VAL A 25 0.16 2.91 10.93
C VAL A 25 -0.25 1.48 11.27
N ALA A 26 0.61 0.74 11.97
CA ALA A 26 0.34 -0.63 12.38
C ALA A 26 -0.88 -0.72 13.31
N GLN A 27 -0.96 0.17 14.32
CA GLN A 27 -2.10 0.28 15.22
C GLN A 27 -3.39 0.65 14.48
N ALA A 28 -3.33 1.63 13.57
CA ALA A 28 -4.49 2.06 12.79
C ALA A 28 -5.02 1.01 11.80
N THR A 29 -4.14 0.10 11.35
CA THR A 29 -4.49 -0.94 10.37
C THR A 29 -4.65 -2.33 10.99
N GLY A 30 -4.42 -2.49 12.30
CA GLY A 30 -4.55 -3.76 13.00
C GLY A 30 -3.47 -4.79 12.64
N VAL A 31 -2.33 -4.38 12.08
CA VAL A 31 -1.21 -5.26 11.74
C VAL A 31 0.02 -4.97 12.60
N SER A 32 1.09 -5.75 12.42
CA SER A 32 2.38 -5.48 13.06
C SER A 32 3.22 -4.45 12.30
N ALA A 33 4.10 -3.74 13.00
CA ALA A 33 5.05 -2.79 12.38
C ALA A 33 6.00 -3.47 11.36
N ALA A 34 6.23 -4.77 11.50
CA ALA A 34 6.98 -5.57 10.53
C ALA A 34 6.22 -5.65 9.19
N VAL A 35 4.91 -5.89 9.21
CA VAL A 35 4.07 -5.91 8.00
C VAL A 35 4.07 -4.54 7.32
N VAL A 36 3.93 -3.45 8.07
CA VAL A 36 4.04 -2.08 7.53
C VAL A 36 5.42 -1.85 6.89
N SER A 37 6.49 -2.35 7.51
CA SER A 37 7.83 -2.25 6.93
C SER A 37 7.94 -2.97 5.58
N LEU A 38 7.28 -4.13 5.41
CA LEU A 38 7.24 -4.84 4.13
C LEU A 38 6.49 -4.04 3.05
N TRP A 39 5.46 -3.27 3.41
CA TRP A 39 4.78 -2.36 2.48
C TRP A 39 5.68 -1.20 2.08
N CYS A 40 6.39 -0.60 3.05
CA CYS A 40 7.32 0.51 2.83
C CYS A 40 8.55 0.10 1.98
N THR A 41 9.02 -1.14 2.09
CA THR A 41 10.10 -1.66 1.22
C THR A 41 9.59 -2.13 -0.14
N GLY A 42 8.27 -2.36 -0.27
CA GLY A 42 7.65 -2.88 -1.48
C GLY A 42 7.82 -4.39 -1.65
N LEU A 43 8.32 -5.10 -0.63
CA LEU A 43 8.43 -6.57 -0.62
C LEU A 43 7.05 -7.25 -0.58
N ARG A 44 6.05 -6.58 0.02
CA ARG A 44 4.67 -7.09 0.10
C ARG A 44 3.69 -5.96 -0.13
N ARG A 45 2.52 -6.28 -0.69
CA ARG A 45 1.38 -5.36 -0.79
C ARG A 45 0.38 -5.60 0.34
N PRO A 46 -0.35 -4.58 0.81
CA PRO A 46 -1.50 -4.79 1.69
C PRO A 46 -2.56 -5.62 0.95
N ASN A 47 -3.24 -6.50 1.69
CA ASN A 47 -4.44 -7.17 1.19
C ASN A 47 -5.62 -6.18 1.17
N ARG A 48 -6.80 -6.63 0.73
CA ARG A 48 -7.99 -5.78 0.59
C ARG A 48 -8.39 -5.08 1.90
N GLU A 49 -8.39 -5.80 3.02
CA GLU A 49 -8.76 -5.26 4.33
C GLU A 49 -7.76 -4.20 4.80
N ASN A 50 -6.46 -4.50 4.73
CA ASN A 50 -5.41 -3.56 5.10
C ASN A 50 -5.38 -2.32 4.19
N ALA A 51 -5.67 -2.50 2.90
CA ALA A 51 -5.75 -1.39 1.97
C ALA A 51 -6.96 -0.48 2.26
N ALA A 52 -8.10 -1.05 2.66
CA ALA A 52 -9.25 -0.27 3.12
C ALA A 52 -8.94 0.48 4.43
N ALA A 53 -8.22 -0.15 5.37
CA ALA A 53 -7.80 0.53 6.60
C ALA A 53 -6.82 1.69 6.31
N LEU A 54 -5.90 1.52 5.35
CA LEU A 54 -5.00 2.59 4.89
C LEU A 54 -5.75 3.72 4.18
N GLU A 55 -6.83 3.41 3.45
CA GLU A 55 -7.70 4.42 2.85
C GLU A 55 -8.38 5.27 3.91
N VAL A 56 -8.93 4.66 4.96
CA VAL A 56 -9.57 5.38 6.07
C VAL A 56 -8.57 6.21 6.85
N PHE A 57 -7.39 5.66 7.18
CA PHE A 57 -6.43 6.33 8.04
C PHE A 57 -5.58 7.39 7.32
N LEU A 58 -5.09 7.07 6.12
CA LEU A 58 -4.14 7.90 5.37
C LEU A 58 -4.71 8.47 4.07
N GLY A 59 -5.91 8.07 3.65
CA GLY A 59 -6.50 8.50 2.38
C GLY A 59 -5.90 7.80 1.15
N ILE A 60 -5.22 6.66 1.33
CA ILE A 60 -4.57 5.92 0.25
C ILE A 60 -5.54 4.86 -0.29
N PRO A 61 -6.13 5.04 -1.49
CA PRO A 61 -7.16 4.14 -1.97
C PRO A 61 -6.57 2.77 -2.35
N PRO A 62 -7.32 1.66 -2.22
CA PRO A 62 -6.82 0.32 -2.53
C PRO A 62 -6.23 0.17 -3.94
N ARG A 63 -6.81 0.88 -4.92
CA ARG A 63 -6.33 0.92 -6.31
C ARG A 63 -4.89 1.42 -6.46
N ALA A 64 -4.38 2.23 -5.52
CA ALA A 64 -3.00 2.73 -5.57
C ALA A 64 -1.98 1.60 -5.39
N TRP A 65 -2.38 0.49 -4.76
CA TRP A 65 -1.53 -0.68 -4.52
C TRP A 65 -1.54 -1.67 -5.69
N SER A 66 -2.46 -1.52 -6.63
CA SER A 66 -2.49 -2.26 -7.88
C SER A 66 -1.47 -1.68 -8.85
N MET A 67 -0.58 -2.50 -9.39
CA MET A 67 0.18 -2.15 -10.59
C MET A 67 -0.06 -3.21 -11.65
N GLY A 68 -0.46 -2.73 -12.83
CA GLY A 68 -0.31 -3.39 -14.12
C GLY A 68 -0.75 -4.84 -14.16
N VAL A 69 -2.04 -5.11 -13.93
CA VAL A 69 -2.66 -6.14 -14.77
C VAL A 69 -2.70 -5.47 -16.14
N LYS A 70 -1.78 -5.81 -17.06
CA LYS A 70 -2.13 -5.63 -18.47
C LYS A 70 -3.49 -6.30 -18.61
N PRO A 71 -4.55 -5.66 -19.15
CA PRO A 71 -5.74 -6.41 -19.51
C PRO A 71 -5.23 -7.58 -20.33
N ASP A 72 -5.41 -8.79 -19.79
CA ASP A 72 -4.92 -9.98 -20.45
C ASP A 72 -5.59 -10.00 -21.81
N GLU A 73 -4.79 -10.27 -22.83
CA GLU A 73 -5.20 -10.42 -24.23
C GLU A 73 -6.04 -11.71 -24.41
N GLU A 74 -6.78 -12.12 -23.38
CA GLU A 74 -7.75 -13.22 -23.32
C GLU A 74 -9.14 -12.72 -23.77
N ALA A 75 -9.23 -12.31 -25.04
CA ALA A 75 -10.49 -12.33 -25.79
C ALA A 75 -10.22 -12.26 -27.31
N ALA A 76 -9.37 -13.15 -27.81
CA ALA A 76 -9.37 -13.54 -29.21
C ALA A 76 -9.59 -15.06 -29.28
N ALA A 77 -10.84 -15.45 -29.03
CA ALA A 77 -11.38 -16.76 -29.40
C ALA A 77 -12.35 -16.53 -30.58
#